data_AF-A0A1P8RT87-F1
#
_entry.id   AF-A0A1P8RT87-F1
#
_cell.length_a   1.000
_cell.length_b   1.000
_cell.length_c   1.000
_cell.angle_alpha   90.00
_cell.angle_beta   90.00
_cell.angle_gamma   90.00
#
_symmetry.space_group_name_H-M   'P 1'
#
loop_
_entity.id
_entity.type
_entity.pdbx_description
1 polymer ?
#
loop_
_entity_poly.entity_id
_entity_poly.type
_entity_poly.pdbx_seq_one_letter_code
_entity_poly.pdbx_strand_id
1 'polypeptide(L)'
;MDKRQQKLTEENLKFRHTDKKSYNKKIILGSIVASFVAATPFLFYLYEYVPDSEKWETIFGTYSSVEYGSANVAMWVLAMKAVPLLLSLVWFFTCRHWWYHALLVPIAMFTFQFVSALNFDLRYVDEFEIIWLLPIMAIVFPSIYLIRAKMFNKINDAGKTMEELEEEFMIKPKTFWGKIKQYF
;
A
#
# COMPACT_ATOMS: atom_id res chain seq x y z
N MET A 1 -17.63 -2.78 -49.16
CA MET A 1 -17.57 -3.19 -47.73
C MET A 1 -16.14 -3.26 -47.20
N ASP A 2 -15.14 -3.28 -48.09
CA ASP A 2 -13.70 -3.46 -47.80
C ASP A 2 -13.05 -2.35 -46.97
N LYS A 3 -13.37 -1.08 -47.21
CA LYS A 3 -12.81 0.04 -46.42
C LYS A 3 -13.14 -0.04 -44.92
N ARG A 4 -14.30 -0.62 -44.57
CA ARG A 4 -14.72 -0.79 -43.17
C ARG A 4 -13.97 -1.94 -42.51
N GLN A 5 -13.72 -3.03 -43.24
CA GLN A 5 -12.93 -4.16 -42.76
C GLN A 5 -11.46 -3.79 -42.57
N GLN A 6 -10.84 -3.06 -43.52
CA GLN A 6 -9.46 -2.56 -43.36
C GLN A 6 -9.29 -1.69 -42.12
N LYS A 7 -10.23 -0.77 -41.86
CA LYS A 7 -10.19 0.13 -40.69
C LYS A 7 -10.30 -0.65 -39.36
N LEU A 8 -11.15 -1.67 -39.31
CA LEU A 8 -11.29 -2.56 -38.14
C LEU A 8 -10.03 -3.40 -37.89
N THR A 9 -9.34 -3.84 -38.94
CA THR A 9 -8.08 -4.58 -38.82
C THR A 9 -6.95 -3.68 -38.31
N GLU A 10 -6.84 -2.44 -38.79
CA GLU A 10 -5.86 -1.48 -38.29
C GLU A 10 -6.08 -1.08 -36.82
N GLU A 11 -7.34 -0.86 -36.41
CA GLU A 11 -7.67 -0.61 -35.01
C GLU A 11 -7.29 -1.80 -34.12
N ASN A 12 -7.66 -3.02 -34.50
CA ASN A 12 -7.30 -4.23 -33.75
C ASN A 12 -5.78 -4.42 -33.63
N LEU A 13 -5.01 -4.13 -34.69
CA LEU A 13 -3.56 -4.18 -34.67
C LEU A 13 -2.96 -3.12 -33.73
N LYS A 14 -3.49 -1.89 -33.72
CA LYS A 14 -3.08 -0.83 -32.78
C LYS A 14 -3.39 -1.19 -31.33
N PHE A 15 -4.57 -1.75 -31.05
CA PHE A 15 -4.92 -2.26 -29.71
C PHE A 15 -3.97 -3.37 -29.26
N ARG A 16 -3.69 -4.36 -30.11
CA ARG A 16 -2.72 -5.44 -29.83
C ARG A 16 -1.32 -4.93 -29.54
N HIS A 17 -0.84 -3.93 -30.30
CA HIS A 17 0.49 -3.35 -30.08
C HIS A 17 0.57 -2.56 -28.76
N THR A 18 -0.51 -1.87 -28.41
CA THR A 18 -0.61 -1.09 -27.16
C THR A 18 -0.67 -2.02 -25.95
N ASP A 19 -1.43 -3.12 -26.04
CA ASP A 19 -1.48 -4.17 -25.02
C ASP A 19 -0.13 -4.87 -24.84
N LYS A 20 0.57 -5.21 -25.94
CA LYS A 20 1.91 -5.82 -25.87
C LYS A 20 2.92 -4.88 -25.19
N LYS A 21 2.87 -3.57 -25.48
CA LYS A 21 3.74 -2.57 -24.83
C LYS A 21 3.41 -2.41 -23.34
N SER A 22 2.12 -2.38 -22.99
CA SER A 22 1.66 -2.28 -21.60
C SER A 22 2.02 -3.53 -20.79
N TYR A 23 1.86 -4.70 -21.38
CA TYR A 23 2.22 -5.99 -20.79
C TYR A 23 3.73 -6.09 -20.51
N ASN A 24 4.56 -5.75 -21.49
CA ASN A 24 6.02 -5.75 -21.32
C ASN A 24 6.47 -4.79 -20.22
N LYS A 25 5.85 -3.60 -20.11
CA LYS A 25 6.13 -2.66 -19.00
C LYS A 25 5.80 -3.26 -17.64
N LYS A 26 4.67 -3.97 -17.50
CA LYS A 26 4.28 -4.64 -16.25
C LYS A 26 5.25 -5.74 -15.86
N ILE A 27 5.76 -6.51 -16.83
CA ILE A 27 6.78 -7.53 -16.58
C ILE A 27 8.08 -6.89 -16.11
N ILE A 28 8.58 -5.87 -16.82
CA ILE A 28 9.83 -5.19 -16.45
C ILE A 28 9.71 -4.60 -15.03
N LEU A 29 8.60 -3.93 -14.72
CA LEU A 29 8.36 -3.39 -13.38
C LEU A 29 8.32 -4.50 -12.32
N GLY A 30 7.64 -5.62 -12.61
CA GLY A 30 7.61 -6.77 -11.71
C GLY A 30 8.99 -7.38 -11.47
N SER A 31 9.81 -7.50 -12.52
CA SER A 31 11.19 -7.98 -12.41
C SER A 31 12.05 -7.04 -11.57
N ILE A 32 11.98 -5.72 -11.78
CA ILE A 32 12.73 -4.74 -10.99
C ILE A 32 12.37 -4.84 -9.50
N VAL A 33 11.07 -4.87 -9.20
CA VAL A 33 10.59 -4.98 -7.81
C VAL A 33 11.01 -6.32 -7.19
N ALA A 34 10.91 -7.43 -7.93
CA ALA A 34 11.34 -8.74 -7.44
C ALA A 34 12.84 -8.79 -7.16
N SER A 35 13.67 -8.24 -8.04
CA SER A 35 15.11 -8.11 -7.81
C SER A 35 15.43 -7.23 -6.61
N PHE A 36 14.69 -6.14 -6.40
CA PHE A 36 14.86 -5.27 -5.24
C PHE A 36 14.52 -5.99 -3.94
N VAL A 37 13.41 -6.74 -3.90
CA VAL A 37 13.03 -7.57 -2.75
C VAL A 37 14.07 -8.67 -2.51
N ALA A 38 14.59 -9.32 -3.56
CA ALA A 38 15.65 -10.32 -3.42
C ALA A 38 16.98 -9.72 -2.94
N ALA A 39 17.24 -8.44 -3.22
CA ALA A 39 18.42 -7.72 -2.76
C ALA A 39 18.33 -7.26 -1.28
N THR A 40 17.16 -7.39 -0.65
CA THR A 40 16.93 -6.91 0.73
C THR A 40 17.92 -7.44 1.77
N PRO A 41 18.35 -8.72 1.77
CA PRO A 41 19.37 -9.18 2.70
C PRO A 41 20.70 -8.42 2.54
N PHE A 42 21.11 -8.11 1.32
CA PHE A 42 22.31 -7.31 1.08
C PHE A 42 22.13 -5.87 1.58
N LEU A 43 20.95 -5.28 1.38
CA LEU A 43 20.63 -3.95 1.95
C LEU A 43 20.71 -3.96 3.47
N PHE A 44 20.28 -5.04 4.11
CA PHE A 44 20.41 -5.21 5.55
C PHE A 44 21.89 -5.22 5.96
N TYR A 45 22.72 -6.06 5.36
CA TYR A 45 24.14 -6.18 5.69
C TYR A 45 25.00 -4.95 5.39
N LEU A 46 24.46 -3.89 4.77
CA LEU A 46 25.20 -2.65 4.57
C LEU A 46 25.70 -2.02 5.89
N TYR A 47 25.05 -2.30 7.03
CA TYR A 47 25.51 -1.82 8.32
C TYR A 47 26.91 -2.36 8.68
N GLU A 48 27.33 -3.53 8.16
CA GLU A 48 28.65 -4.10 8.47
C GLU A 48 29.81 -3.26 7.93
N TYR A 49 29.56 -2.42 6.92
CA TYR A 49 30.56 -1.48 6.41
C TYR A 49 30.70 -0.22 7.27
N VAL A 50 29.83 -0.03 8.26
CA VAL A 50 29.87 1.09 9.19
C VAL A 50 30.88 0.77 10.29
N PRO A 51 31.83 1.68 10.59
CA PRO A 51 32.83 1.44 11.61
C PRO A 51 32.18 1.28 12.99
N ASP A 52 32.76 0.38 13.78
CA ASP A 52 32.39 0.19 15.19
C ASP A 52 33.07 1.27 16.05
N SER A 53 32.67 2.52 15.82
CA SER A 53 33.15 3.71 16.53
C SER A 53 32.00 4.67 16.79
N GLU A 54 32.10 5.44 17.86
CA GLU A 54 31.09 6.45 18.23
C GLU A 54 30.88 7.48 17.11
N LYS A 55 31.97 7.88 16.45
CA LYS A 55 31.94 8.81 15.31
C LYS A 55 32.13 8.06 14.01
N TRP A 56 31.30 8.38 13.03
CA TRP A 56 31.42 7.87 11.67
C TRP A 56 31.49 9.03 10.68
N GLU A 57 32.65 9.18 10.04
CA GLU A 57 32.83 10.16 8.97
C GLU A 57 32.32 9.60 7.64
N THR A 58 31.39 10.32 7.03
CA THR A 58 30.81 10.00 5.72
C THR A 58 30.99 11.15 4.75
N ILE A 59 30.78 10.87 3.46
CA ILE A 59 30.75 11.90 2.40
C ILE A 59 29.67 12.98 2.62
N PHE A 60 28.68 12.71 3.48
CA PHE A 60 27.58 13.62 3.81
C PHE A 60 27.76 14.35 5.14
N GLY A 61 28.85 14.08 5.87
CA GLY A 61 29.15 14.65 7.19
C GLY A 61 29.55 13.60 8.23
N THR A 62 29.78 14.06 9.46
CA THR A 62 30.12 13.20 10.60
C THR A 62 28.87 12.85 11.39
N TYR A 63 28.54 11.57 11.44
CA TYR A 63 27.54 11.02 12.35
C TYR A 63 28.17 10.75 13.71
N SER A 64 27.51 11.12 14.81
CA SER A 64 27.97 10.86 16.17
C SER A 64 26.89 10.10 16.92
N SER A 65 27.25 8.93 17.43
CA SER A 65 26.34 8.03 18.10
C SER A 65 26.50 8.08 19.61
N VAL A 66 25.87 9.09 20.21
CA VAL A 66 26.02 9.41 21.64
C VAL A 66 25.28 8.38 22.51
N GLU A 67 24.08 7.97 22.13
CA GLU A 67 23.22 7.10 22.95
C GLU A 67 23.39 5.61 22.61
N TYR A 68 23.60 5.26 21.32
CA TYR A 68 23.88 3.87 20.96
C TYR A 68 25.34 3.46 21.21
N GLY A 69 26.25 4.41 21.45
CA GLY A 69 27.67 4.19 21.75
C GLY A 69 28.54 3.74 20.57
N SER A 70 27.92 3.27 19.49
CA SER A 70 28.60 2.88 18.25
C SER A 70 27.72 3.18 17.04
N ALA A 71 28.30 3.83 16.03
CA ALA A 71 27.64 4.08 14.76
C ALA A 71 27.21 2.77 14.07
N ASN A 72 27.97 1.68 14.24
CA ASN A 72 27.61 0.37 13.71
C ASN A 72 26.29 -0.13 14.34
N VAL A 73 26.17 -0.05 15.66
CA VAL A 73 24.96 -0.45 16.40
C VAL A 73 23.76 0.41 15.98
N ALA A 74 23.94 1.73 15.89
CA ALA A 74 22.89 2.64 15.43
C ALA A 74 22.40 2.25 14.02
N MET A 75 23.32 2.02 13.09
CA MET A 75 22.98 1.64 11.71
C MET A 75 22.34 0.25 11.62
N TRP A 76 22.75 -0.69 12.46
CA TRP A 76 22.10 -2.00 12.59
C TRP A 76 20.65 -1.87 13.07
N VAL A 77 20.40 -1.09 14.14
CA VAL A 77 19.04 -0.83 14.66
C VAL A 77 18.18 -0.13 13.61
N LEU A 78 18.75 0.83 12.89
CA LEU A 78 18.06 1.51 11.79
C LEU A 78 17.74 0.54 10.65
N ALA A 79 18.68 -0.33 10.25
CA ALA A 79 18.46 -1.34 9.21
C ALA A 79 17.35 -2.32 9.60
N MET A 80 17.31 -2.77 10.86
CA MET A 80 16.25 -3.65 11.41
C MET A 80 14.85 -3.03 11.29
N LYS A 81 14.73 -1.71 11.26
CA LYS A 81 13.44 -1.00 11.15
C LYS A 81 13.15 -0.53 9.72
N ALA A 82 14.16 -0.07 9.00
CA ALA A 82 14.07 0.39 7.62
C ALA A 82 13.73 -0.73 6.65
N VAL A 83 14.31 -1.92 6.82
CA VAL A 83 14.07 -3.06 5.93
C VAL A 83 12.61 -3.53 5.98
N PRO A 84 12.02 -3.81 7.16
CA PRO A 84 10.59 -4.14 7.24
C PRO A 84 9.68 -3.02 6.73
N LEU A 85 10.02 -1.75 6.99
CA LEU A 85 9.27 -0.60 6.46
C LEU A 85 9.27 -0.60 4.93
N LEU A 86 10.44 -0.76 4.31
CA LEU A 86 10.62 -0.82 2.87
C LEU A 86 9.85 -1.99 2.25
N LEU A 87 9.94 -3.19 2.84
CA LEU A 87 9.17 -4.35 2.37
C LEU A 87 7.66 -4.12 2.50
N SER A 88 7.20 -3.49 3.59
CA SER A 88 5.79 -3.16 3.79
C SER A 88 5.29 -2.15 2.76
N LEU A 89 6.10 -1.13 2.42
CA LEU A 89 5.80 -0.16 1.37
C LEU A 89 5.74 -0.83 -0.01
N VAL A 90 6.73 -1.66 -0.35
CA VAL A 90 6.73 -2.42 -1.60
C VAL A 90 5.49 -3.30 -1.68
N TRP A 91 5.12 -3.97 -0.59
CA TRP A 91 3.92 -4.79 -0.55
C TRP A 91 2.65 -3.96 -0.74
N PHE A 92 2.54 -2.80 -0.09
CA PHE A 92 1.39 -1.91 -0.24
C PHE A 92 1.19 -1.44 -1.69
N PHE A 93 2.26 -1.03 -2.37
CA PHE A 93 2.16 -0.57 -3.76
C PHE A 93 1.98 -1.70 -4.78
N THR A 94 2.45 -2.90 -4.48
CA THR A 94 2.30 -4.06 -5.39
C THR A 94 1.01 -4.84 -5.16
N CYS A 95 0.43 -4.78 -3.96
CA CYS A 95 -0.79 -5.49 -3.60
C CYS A 95 -1.99 -4.94 -4.37
N ARG A 96 -2.68 -5.82 -5.10
CA ARG A 96 -3.92 -5.50 -5.83
C ARG A 96 -5.18 -5.98 -5.12
N HIS A 97 -5.04 -6.51 -3.90
CA HIS A 97 -6.17 -7.03 -3.14
C HIS A 97 -6.88 -5.90 -2.39
N TRP A 98 -8.20 -6.00 -2.26
CA TRP A 98 -9.03 -4.99 -1.60
C TRP A 98 -8.62 -4.68 -0.16
N TRP A 99 -8.00 -5.63 0.55
CA TRP A 99 -7.57 -5.49 1.93
C TRP A 99 -6.22 -4.76 2.10
N TYR A 100 -5.56 -4.32 1.02
CA TYR A 100 -4.23 -3.71 1.09
C TYR A 100 -4.12 -2.51 2.05
N HIS A 101 -5.24 -1.85 2.36
CA HIS A 101 -5.31 -0.78 3.36
C HIS A 101 -4.92 -1.24 4.76
N ALA A 102 -5.05 -2.54 5.08
CA ALA A 102 -4.57 -3.12 6.33
C ALA A 102 -3.06 -2.95 6.52
N LEU A 103 -2.29 -2.88 5.43
CA LEU A 103 -0.84 -2.64 5.48
C LEU A 103 -0.47 -1.22 5.94
N LEU A 104 -1.42 -0.28 5.97
CA LEU A 104 -1.17 1.05 6.54
C LEU A 104 -0.82 0.98 8.03
N VAL A 105 -1.35 -0.01 8.77
CA VAL A 105 -1.03 -0.20 10.19
C VAL A 105 0.44 -0.56 10.39
N PRO A 106 0.99 -1.64 9.80
CA PRO A 106 2.42 -1.96 9.94
C PRO A 106 3.31 -0.88 9.31
N ILE A 107 2.91 -0.23 8.21
CA ILE A 107 3.68 0.90 7.66
C ILE A 107 3.80 2.02 8.69
N ALA A 108 2.69 2.43 9.31
CA ALA A 108 2.70 3.47 10.33
C ALA A 108 3.55 3.06 11.53
N MET A 109 3.39 1.81 12.02
CA MET A 109 4.17 1.27 13.12
C MET A 109 5.69 1.31 12.83
N PHE A 110 6.14 0.77 11.70
CA PHE A 110 7.55 0.77 11.35
C PHE A 110 8.08 2.18 11.06
N THR A 111 7.24 3.09 10.55
CA THR A 111 7.61 4.50 10.37
C THR A 111 7.87 5.17 11.72
N PHE A 112 6.96 5.02 12.69
CA PHE A 112 7.17 5.54 14.04
C PHE A 112 8.44 4.97 14.65
N GLN A 113 8.61 3.65 14.61
CA GLN A 113 9.82 3.00 15.12
C GLN A 113 11.10 3.51 14.46
N PHE A 114 11.09 3.70 13.14
CA PHE A 114 12.26 4.19 12.40
C PHE A 114 12.60 5.63 12.81
N VAL A 115 11.61 6.50 12.94
CA VAL A 115 11.79 7.87 13.42
C VAL A 115 12.23 7.89 14.88
N SER A 116 11.68 7.05 15.74
CA SER A 116 12.12 6.91 17.13
C SER A 116 13.57 6.49 17.21
N ALA A 117 14.03 5.54 16.38
CA ALA A 117 15.43 5.11 16.36
C ALA A 117 16.38 6.22 15.90
N LEU A 118 15.98 7.02 14.90
CA LEU A 118 16.77 8.19 14.49
C LEU A 118 16.83 9.26 15.59
N ASN A 119 15.72 9.48 16.28
CA ASN A 119 15.65 10.48 17.34
C ASN A 119 16.28 9.99 18.64
N PHE A 120 16.36 8.68 18.89
CA PHE A 120 16.97 8.13 20.10
C PHE A 120 18.39 8.65 20.30
N ASP A 121 19.19 8.73 19.22
CA ASP A 121 20.54 9.29 19.26
C ASP A 121 20.56 10.84 19.35
N LEU A 122 19.42 11.50 19.10
CA LEU A 122 19.29 12.96 19.06
C LEU A 122 18.59 13.57 20.29
N ARG A 123 17.78 12.80 21.03
CA ARG A 123 17.10 13.12 22.31
C ARG A 123 16.18 11.97 22.74
N TYR A 124 16.12 11.68 24.04
CA TYR A 124 15.18 10.72 24.65
C TYR A 124 13.77 10.77 24.04
N VAL A 125 13.39 9.68 23.37
CA VAL A 125 12.04 9.49 22.80
C VAL A 125 11.20 8.66 23.77
N ASP A 126 10.08 9.24 24.18
CA ASP A 126 9.12 8.72 25.16
C ASP A 126 8.43 7.42 24.70
N GLU A 127 8.21 6.47 25.61
CA GLU A 127 7.90 5.04 25.38
C GLU A 127 6.50 4.73 24.80
N PHE A 128 5.71 5.74 24.41
CA PHE A 128 4.29 5.57 24.09
C PHE A 128 3.95 5.40 22.60
N GLU A 129 4.78 4.70 21.83
CA GLU A 129 4.57 4.49 20.38
C GLU A 129 3.19 3.90 20.03
N ILE A 130 2.67 3.00 20.88
CA ILE A 130 1.39 2.33 20.63
C ILE A 130 0.18 3.26 20.74
N ILE A 131 0.27 4.30 21.60
CA ILE A 131 -0.81 5.26 21.80
C ILE A 131 -0.98 6.13 20.55
N TRP A 132 0.13 6.50 19.91
CA TRP A 132 0.13 7.24 18.64
C TRP A 132 -0.42 6.43 17.46
N LEU A 133 -0.40 5.10 17.54
CA LEU A 133 -0.94 4.21 16.50
C LEU A 133 -2.47 4.03 16.59
N LEU A 134 -3.08 4.23 17.77
CA LEU A 134 -4.53 4.05 17.99
C LEU A 134 -5.42 4.81 17.01
N PRO A 135 -5.19 6.12 16.73
CA PRO A 135 -6.01 6.87 15.77
C PRO A 135 -5.93 6.28 14.36
N ILE A 136 -4.77 5.77 13.95
CA ILE A 136 -4.57 5.17 12.62
C ILE A 136 -5.37 3.87 12.54
N MET A 137 -5.29 3.01 13.55
CA MET A 137 -6.09 1.77 13.60
C MET A 137 -7.60 2.06 13.59
N ALA A 138 -8.04 3.09 14.31
CA ALA A 138 -9.44 3.51 14.35
C ALA A 138 -9.98 3.97 12.99
N ILE A 139 -9.13 4.45 12.08
CA ILE A 139 -9.50 4.82 10.70
C ILE A 139 -9.40 3.61 9.77
N VAL A 140 -8.32 2.83 9.87
CA VAL A 140 -8.04 1.72 8.94
C VAL A 140 -9.04 0.59 9.10
N PHE A 141 -9.39 0.18 10.33
CA PHE A 141 -10.31 -0.94 10.53
C PHE A 141 -11.70 -0.69 9.92
N PRO A 142 -12.39 0.45 10.17
CA PRO A 142 -13.65 0.75 9.49
C PRO A 142 -13.50 0.82 7.97
N SER A 143 -12.40 1.37 7.46
CA SER A 143 -12.18 1.49 6.01
C SER A 143 -12.19 0.13 5.30
N ILE A 144 -11.60 -0.90 5.91
CA ILE A 144 -11.57 -2.27 5.37
C ILE A 144 -12.99 -2.85 5.27
N TYR A 145 -13.81 -2.65 6.31
CA TYR A 145 -15.21 -3.11 6.31
C TYR A 145 -16.05 -2.38 5.26
N LEU A 146 -15.89 -1.07 5.11
CA LEU A 146 -16.59 -0.29 4.09
C LEU A 146 -16.23 -0.74 2.67
N ILE A 147 -14.95 -1.01 2.40
CA ILE A 147 -14.48 -1.52 1.10
C ILE A 147 -15.07 -2.90 0.82
N ARG A 148 -15.09 -3.80 1.82
CA ARG A 148 -15.71 -5.13 1.69
C ARG A 148 -17.20 -5.02 1.36
N ALA A 149 -17.94 -4.16 2.08
CA ALA A 149 -19.37 -3.94 1.84
C ALA A 149 -19.63 -3.40 0.43
N LYS A 150 -18.83 -2.43 -0.01
CA LYS A 150 -18.93 -1.86 -1.37
C LYS A 150 -18.62 -2.90 -2.46
N MET A 151 -17.64 -3.76 -2.22
CA MET A 151 -17.28 -4.84 -3.15
C MET A 151 -18.38 -5.91 -3.20
N PHE A 152 -18.98 -6.27 -2.07
CA PHE A 152 -20.12 -7.19 -2.01
C PHE A 152 -21.34 -6.64 -2.75
N ASN A 153 -21.69 -5.37 -2.52
CA ASN A 153 -22.78 -4.70 -3.24
C ASN A 153 -22.51 -4.70 -4.75
N LYS A 154 -21.29 -4.37 -5.18
CA LYS A 154 -20.93 -4.37 -6.61
C LYS A 154 -21.01 -5.76 -7.25
N ILE A 155 -20.64 -6.83 -6.54
CA ILE A 155 -20.75 -8.21 -7.04
C ILE A 155 -22.22 -8.63 -7.15
N ASN A 156 -23.04 -8.29 -6.15
CA ASN A 156 -24.47 -8.55 -6.19
C ASN A 156 -25.19 -7.73 -7.29
N ASP A 157 -24.79 -6.48 -7.51
CA ASP A 157 -25.36 -5.64 -8.57
C ASP A 157 -24.90 -6.08 -9.97
N ALA A 158 -23.67 -6.61 -10.10
CA ALA A 158 -23.15 -7.12 -11.37
C ALA A 158 -23.76 -8.48 -11.79
N GLY A 159 -24.37 -9.21 -10.85
CA GLY A 159 -25.08 -10.47 -11.11
C GLY A 159 -26.55 -10.30 -11.47
N LYS A 160 -27.14 -9.13 -11.24
CA LYS A 160 -28.54 -8.84 -11.57
C LYS A 160 -28.66 -8.36 -13.02
N THR A 161 -29.57 -8.95 -13.77
CA THR A 161 -29.92 -8.42 -15.10
C THR A 161 -30.60 -7.06 -14.94
N MET A 162 -30.56 -6.20 -15.97
CA MET A 162 -31.26 -4.90 -15.94
C MET A 162 -32.75 -5.04 -15.59
N GLU A 163 -33.32 -6.21 -15.91
CA GLU A 163 -34.70 -6.61 -15.65
C GLU A 163 -34.98 -6.85 -14.16
N GLU A 164 -34.09 -7.54 -13.44
CA GLU A 164 -34.21 -7.74 -11.97
C GLU A 164 -34.01 -6.44 -11.18
N LEU A 165 -33.18 -5.52 -11.69
CA LEU A 165 -33.01 -4.19 -11.11
C LEU A 165 -34.26 -3.34 -11.32
N GLU A 166 -34.86 -3.36 -12.52
CA GLU A 166 -36.14 -2.70 -12.79
C GLU A 166 -37.26 -3.28 -11.93
N GLU A 167 -37.37 -4.61 -11.78
CA GLU A 167 -38.35 -5.22 -10.87
C GLU A 167 -38.17 -4.76 -9.41
N GLU A 168 -36.94 -4.71 -8.89
CA GLU A 168 -36.71 -4.24 -7.52
C GLU A 168 -37.02 -2.74 -7.35
N PHE A 169 -36.76 -1.91 -8.37
CA PHE A 169 -37.13 -0.50 -8.39
C PHE A 169 -38.63 -0.26 -8.59
N MET A 170 -39.33 -1.18 -9.27
CA MET A 170 -40.79 -1.16 -9.47
C MET A 170 -41.54 -1.66 -8.22
N ILE A 171 -40.96 -2.57 -7.44
CA ILE A 171 -41.57 -3.14 -6.23
C ILE A 171 -41.43 -2.22 -5.00
N LYS A 172 -40.46 -1.30 -4.97
CA LYS A 172 -40.32 -0.35 -3.85
C LYS A 172 -40.99 0.99 -4.17
N PRO A 173 -42.15 1.34 -3.55
CA PRO A 173 -42.76 2.64 -3.76
C PRO A 173 -41.81 3.75 -3.25
N LYS A 174 -41.35 4.59 -4.19
CA LYS A 174 -40.38 5.69 -3.98
C LYS A 174 -40.90 6.86 -3.12
N THR A 175 -42.07 6.77 -2.50
CA THR A 175 -42.67 7.91 -1.79
C THR A 175 -42.99 7.53 -0.36
N PHE A 176 -42.32 8.16 0.60
CA PHE A 176 -42.57 8.04 2.05
C PHE A 176 -44.07 8.13 2.41
N TRP A 177 -44.83 8.95 1.66
CA TRP A 177 -46.29 9.09 1.77
C TRP A 177 -47.10 7.86 1.37
N GLY A 178 -46.56 6.99 0.51
CA GLY A 178 -47.19 5.73 0.11
C GLY A 178 -47.18 4.69 1.25
N LYS A 179 -46.16 4.73 2.12
CA LYS A 179 -46.10 3.87 3.31
C LYS A 179 -47.09 4.30 4.40
N ILE A 180 -47.31 5.60 4.59
CA ILE A 180 -48.24 6.11 5.63
C ILE A 180 -49.69 5.75 5.29
N LYS A 181 -50.07 5.81 4.00
CA LYS A 181 -51.43 5.49 3.53
C LYS A 181 -51.80 4.00 3.58
N GLN A 182 -50.85 3.11 3.84
CA GLN A 182 -51.11 1.68 4.02
C GLN A 182 -51.50 1.31 5.46
N TYR A 183 -51.30 2.23 6.42
CA TYR A 183 -51.59 2.00 7.85
C TYR A 183 -52.71 2.88 8.40
N PHE A 184 -53.25 3.82 7.61
CA PHE A 184 -54.35 4.72 7.98
C PHE A 184 -55.36 4.83 6.84
#